data_AF-A0A522QKV3-F1
#
_entry.id   AF-A0A522QKV3-F1
#
_cell.length_a   1.000
_cell.length_b   1.000
_cell.length_c   1.000
_cell.angle_alpha   90.00
_cell.angle_beta   90.00
_cell.angle_gamma   90.00
#
_symmetry.space_group_name_H-M   'P 1'
#
loop_
_entity.id
_entity.type
_entity.pdbx_description
1 polymer ?
#
loop_
_entity_poly.entity_id
_entity_poly.type
_entity_poly.pdbx_seq_one_letter_code
_entity_poly.pdbx_strand_id
1 'polypeptide(L)'
;MRAGALVEALSGDGPALLTAARRAGWEALVPGCPDWNVRDLVIHAGGVHRWAADVVRNARAGTDTDLAAEVGNGPSDAELPDWFADGHRDLVAVLRVAPDDLACAAFLPADSPKHFWARRQAHETAIHRADAEQAAGSVPSFAADFAQDGIAEVLLGFARRRSNAIAAPGRLALHAEDGPSWLVTFGGERIEAATSGAGVDGGGADATVSGTSSELYLWLWNRPSRAVVTGDAAVAQRWRGVRVRWG
;
A
#
# COMPACT_ATOMS: atom_id res chain seq x y z
N MET A 1 -10.33 -8.30 5.19
CA MET A 1 -10.36 -8.07 6.66
C MET A 1 -11.52 -7.16 7.06
N ARG A 2 -11.97 -7.19 8.33
CA ARG A 2 -13.01 -6.26 8.83
C ARG A 2 -12.43 -4.87 9.11
N ALA A 3 -13.25 -3.82 8.95
CA ALA A 3 -12.83 -2.43 9.15
C ALA A 3 -12.16 -2.18 10.51
N GLY A 4 -12.71 -2.70 11.61
CA GLY A 4 -12.11 -2.54 12.94
C GLY A 4 -10.69 -3.10 13.06
N ALA A 5 -10.41 -4.28 12.48
CA ALA A 5 -9.07 -4.86 12.50
C ALA A 5 -8.06 -4.03 11.68
N LEU A 6 -8.51 -3.46 10.56
CA LEU A 6 -7.71 -2.56 9.73
C LEU A 6 -7.38 -1.25 10.47
N VAL A 7 -8.35 -0.70 11.21
CA VAL A 7 -8.12 0.50 12.03
C VAL A 7 -7.15 0.23 13.18
N GLU A 8 -7.17 -0.97 13.78
CA GLU A 8 -6.17 -1.35 14.79
C GLU A 8 -4.76 -1.51 14.20
N ALA A 9 -4.64 -2.10 13.00
CA ALA A 9 -3.36 -2.14 12.27
C ALA A 9 -2.84 -0.73 11.99
N LEU A 10 -3.68 0.15 11.44
CA LEU A 10 -3.37 1.57 11.24
C LEU A 10 -2.91 2.25 12.54
N SER A 11 -3.60 2.00 13.65
CA SER A 11 -3.29 2.59 14.96
C SER A 11 -1.89 2.19 15.45
N GLY A 12 -1.43 0.98 15.14
CA GLY A 12 -0.09 0.50 15.48
C GLY A 12 0.99 0.97 14.49
N ASP A 13 0.68 0.98 13.20
CA ASP A 13 1.66 1.27 12.14
C ASP A 13 2.12 2.74 12.13
N GLY A 14 1.25 3.70 12.51
CA GLY A 14 1.62 5.12 12.55
C GLY A 14 2.79 5.43 13.49
N PRO A 15 2.70 5.11 14.80
CA PRO A 15 3.81 5.28 15.74
C PRO A 15 5.07 4.49 15.34
N ALA A 16 4.90 3.29 14.76
CA ALA A 16 6.02 2.47 14.30
C ALA A 16 6.74 3.11 13.10
N LEU A 17 6.00 3.70 12.15
CA LEU A 17 6.55 4.49 11.04
C LEU A 17 7.39 5.64 11.57
N LEU A 18 6.84 6.46 12.47
CA LEU A 18 7.55 7.62 13.02
C LEU A 18 8.81 7.20 13.80
N THR A 19 8.75 6.08 14.52
CA THR A 19 9.90 5.51 15.23
C THR A 19 11.00 5.09 14.26
N ALA A 20 10.65 4.38 13.18
CA ALA A 20 11.61 3.96 12.15
C ALA A 20 12.20 5.17 11.41
N ALA A 21 11.37 6.18 11.10
CA ALA A 21 11.80 7.41 10.44
C ALA A 21 12.84 8.17 11.29
N ARG A 22 12.60 8.32 12.59
CA ARG A 22 13.57 8.93 13.52
C ARG A 22 14.89 8.14 13.60
N ARG A 23 14.82 6.80 13.53
CA ARG A 23 16.02 5.94 13.52
C ARG A 23 16.84 6.08 12.23
N ALA A 24 16.17 6.23 11.08
CA ALA A 24 16.84 6.47 9.80
C ALA A 24 17.49 7.86 9.74
N GLY A 25 16.82 8.87 10.30
CA GLY A 25 17.18 10.28 10.16
C GLY A 25 16.51 10.92 8.94
N TRP A 26 16.18 12.22 9.04
CA TRP A 26 15.34 12.93 8.05
C TRP A 26 15.91 12.96 6.63
N GLU A 27 17.25 13.03 6.51
CA GLU A 27 17.96 13.08 5.22
C GLU A 27 18.26 11.69 4.62
N ALA A 28 17.91 10.60 5.31
CA ALA A 28 18.13 9.27 4.79
C ALA A 28 17.27 9.03 3.54
N LEU A 29 17.85 8.43 2.50
CA LEU A 29 17.13 8.09 1.28
C LEU A 29 16.18 6.92 1.52
N VAL A 30 15.03 6.93 0.83
CA VAL A 30 14.02 5.87 0.92
C VAL A 30 14.19 4.90 -0.25
N PRO A 31 14.62 3.64 -0.03
CA PRO A 31 14.87 2.70 -1.13
C PRO A 31 13.65 2.41 -2.02
N GLY A 32 12.45 2.40 -1.44
CA GLY A 32 11.18 2.19 -2.14
C GLY A 32 10.65 3.41 -2.90
N CYS A 33 11.14 4.61 -2.56
CA CYS A 33 10.78 5.90 -3.16
C CYS A 33 12.07 6.68 -3.44
N PRO A 34 12.81 6.36 -4.52
CA PRO A 34 14.16 6.88 -4.73
C PRO A 34 14.29 8.40 -4.81
N ASP A 35 13.19 9.10 -5.11
CA ASP A 35 13.15 10.57 -5.18
C ASP A 35 12.89 11.22 -3.81
N TRP A 36 12.69 10.44 -2.75
CA TRP A 36 12.32 10.91 -1.42
C TRP A 36 13.43 10.63 -0.40
N ASN A 37 13.62 11.58 0.51
CA ASN A 37 14.20 11.30 1.81
C ASN A 37 13.11 10.93 2.84
N VAL A 38 13.52 10.54 4.04
CA VAL A 38 12.59 10.16 5.12
C VAL A 38 11.73 11.34 5.58
N ARG A 39 12.23 12.58 5.47
CA ARG A 39 11.43 13.78 5.75
C ARG A 39 10.24 13.88 4.79
N ASP A 40 10.47 13.71 3.50
CA ASP A 40 9.44 13.73 2.46
C ASP A 40 8.39 12.63 2.70
N LEU A 41 8.86 11.43 3.08
CA LEU A 41 7.99 10.31 3.44
C LEU A 41 7.04 10.64 4.60
N VAL A 42 7.55 11.25 5.67
CA VAL A 42 6.74 11.61 6.86
C VAL A 42 5.77 12.75 6.54
N ILE A 43 6.18 13.72 5.73
CA ILE A 43 5.30 14.80 5.27
C ILE A 43 4.17 14.25 4.41
N HIS A 44 4.48 13.40 3.43
CA HIS A 44 3.49 12.75 2.59
C HIS A 44 2.49 11.97 3.44
N ALA A 45 2.97 11.06 4.30
CA ALA A 45 2.10 10.23 5.10
C ALA A 45 1.22 11.05 6.06
N GLY A 46 1.78 12.06 6.74
CA GLY A 46 1.00 12.95 7.61
C GLY A 46 0.01 13.84 6.85
N GLY A 47 0.29 14.14 5.59
CA GLY A 47 -0.63 14.78 4.66
C GLY A 47 -1.80 13.87 4.29
N VAL A 48 -1.50 12.64 3.86
CA VAL A 48 -2.52 11.63 3.53
C VAL A 48 -3.44 11.38 4.71
N HIS A 49 -2.90 11.34 5.95
CA HIS A 49 -3.72 11.18 7.15
C HIS A 49 -4.76 12.30 7.30
N ARG A 50 -4.35 13.56 7.13
CA ARG A 50 -5.24 14.72 7.22
C ARG A 50 -6.28 14.73 6.11
N TRP A 51 -5.86 14.46 4.88
CA TRP A 51 -6.75 14.39 3.74
C TRP A 51 -7.81 13.29 3.91
N ALA A 52 -7.41 12.08 4.31
CA ALA A 52 -8.36 10.99 4.52
C ALA A 52 -9.31 11.27 5.70
N ALA A 53 -8.80 11.87 6.77
CA ALA A 53 -9.62 12.30 7.90
C ALA A 53 -10.66 13.34 7.48
N ASP A 54 -10.27 14.31 6.65
CA ASP A 54 -11.17 15.31 6.08
C ASP A 54 -12.27 14.68 5.20
N VAL A 55 -11.91 13.78 4.27
CA VAL A 55 -12.88 13.10 3.40
C VAL A 55 -13.93 12.34 4.21
N VAL A 56 -13.49 11.57 5.20
CA VAL A 56 -14.41 10.76 6.03
C VAL A 56 -15.25 11.65 6.95
N ARG A 57 -14.63 12.59 7.66
CA ARG A 57 -15.33 13.48 8.61
C ARG A 57 -16.39 14.32 7.92
N ASN A 58 -16.05 14.87 6.76
CA ASN A 58 -16.93 15.78 6.02
C ASN A 58 -17.75 15.08 4.93
N ALA A 59 -17.72 13.75 4.90
CA ALA A 59 -18.45 12.92 3.93
C ALA A 59 -18.29 13.43 2.48
N ARG A 60 -17.06 13.79 2.08
CA ARG A 60 -16.80 14.46 0.81
C ARG A 60 -17.24 13.59 -0.37
N ALA A 61 -17.88 14.21 -1.36
CA ALA A 61 -18.35 13.53 -2.58
C ALA A 61 -17.25 13.25 -3.61
N GLY A 62 -16.05 13.82 -3.42
CA GLY A 62 -14.90 13.64 -4.29
C GLY A 62 -13.60 13.52 -3.49
N THR A 63 -12.58 12.93 -4.13
CA THR A 63 -11.25 12.70 -3.56
C THR A 63 -10.15 13.56 -4.17
N ASP A 64 -10.52 14.48 -5.07
CA ASP A 64 -9.56 15.39 -5.68
C ASP A 64 -8.91 16.27 -4.61
N THR A 65 -7.58 16.20 -4.56
CA THR A 65 -6.71 17.02 -3.72
C THR A 65 -5.36 17.14 -4.43
N ASP A 66 -4.74 18.31 -4.33
CA ASP A 66 -3.32 18.44 -4.61
C ASP A 66 -2.59 18.38 -3.27
N LEU A 67 -2.30 17.16 -2.83
CA LEU A 67 -1.74 16.95 -1.50
C LEU A 67 -0.40 17.68 -1.32
N ALA A 68 0.42 17.74 -2.38
CA ALA A 68 1.69 18.45 -2.35
C ALA A 68 1.48 19.96 -2.17
N ALA A 69 0.48 20.55 -2.84
CA ALA A 69 0.13 21.95 -2.63
C ALA A 69 -0.45 22.22 -1.22
N GLU A 70 -1.24 21.28 -0.68
CA GLU A 70 -1.84 21.42 0.65
C GLU A 70 -0.82 21.32 1.79
N VAL A 71 0.12 20.38 1.70
CA VAL A 71 1.16 20.21 2.74
C VAL A 71 2.39 21.09 2.52
N GLY A 72 2.63 21.54 1.29
CA GLY A 72 3.80 22.31 0.92
C GLY A 72 5.10 21.64 1.36
N ASN A 73 5.99 22.41 2.00
CA ASN A 73 7.25 21.89 2.55
C ASN A 73 7.11 21.17 3.90
N GLY A 74 5.87 21.01 4.39
CA GLY A 74 5.60 20.53 5.75
C GLY A 74 6.08 21.50 6.85
N PRO A 75 5.93 21.12 8.13
CA PRO A 75 6.43 21.88 9.26
C PRO A 75 7.96 21.77 9.41
N SER A 76 8.54 22.47 10.38
CA SER A 76 9.97 22.31 10.69
C SER A 76 10.28 20.90 11.21
N ASP A 77 11.54 20.46 11.12
CA ASP A 77 11.97 19.14 11.61
C ASP A 77 11.70 18.93 13.11
N ALA A 78 11.68 20.03 13.88
CA ALA A 78 11.36 19.99 15.31
C ALA A 78 9.86 19.70 15.55
N GLU A 79 8.99 20.20 14.69
CA GLU A 79 7.53 20.09 14.78
C GLU A 79 6.97 18.89 14.01
N LEU A 80 7.71 18.38 13.02
CA LEU A 80 7.28 17.31 12.12
C LEU A 80 6.77 16.05 12.83
N PRO A 81 7.41 15.56 13.91
CA PRO A 81 6.92 14.37 14.62
C PRO A 81 5.55 14.57 15.26
N ASP A 82 5.31 15.73 15.88
CA ASP A 82 4.05 16.04 16.55
C ASP A 82 2.95 16.28 15.50
N TRP A 83 3.28 17.00 14.43
CA TRP A 83 2.40 17.18 13.29
C TRP A 83 1.99 15.83 12.66
N PHE A 84 2.92 14.91 12.45
CA PHE A 84 2.59 13.57 11.95
C PHE A 84 1.67 12.83 12.93
N ALA A 85 2.04 12.80 14.21
CA ALA A 85 1.29 12.09 15.25
C ALA A 85 -0.14 12.62 15.43
N ASP A 86 -0.33 13.93 15.32
CA ASP A 86 -1.67 14.55 15.43
C ASP A 86 -2.57 14.18 14.25
N GLY A 87 -2.04 14.21 13.02
CA GLY A 87 -2.81 13.79 11.84
C GLY A 87 -3.18 12.31 11.88
N HIS A 88 -2.22 11.46 12.28
CA HIS A 88 -2.46 10.03 12.46
C HIS A 88 -3.53 9.76 13.53
N ARG A 89 -3.42 10.38 14.71
CA ARG A 89 -4.37 10.23 15.81
C ARG A 89 -5.78 10.66 15.40
N ASP A 90 -5.87 11.77 14.68
CA ASP A 90 -7.12 12.31 14.16
C ASP A 90 -7.77 11.35 13.14
N LEU A 91 -6.99 10.85 12.17
CA LEU A 91 -7.48 9.85 11.21
C LEU A 91 -8.00 8.59 11.91
N VAL A 92 -7.24 8.03 12.85
CA VAL A 92 -7.66 6.84 13.62
C VAL A 92 -8.96 7.13 14.38
N ALA A 93 -9.07 8.29 15.02
CA ALA A 93 -10.27 8.67 15.76
C ALA A 93 -11.49 8.76 14.83
N VAL A 94 -11.36 9.43 13.69
CA VAL A 94 -12.42 9.56 12.67
C VAL A 94 -12.87 8.19 12.17
N LEU A 95 -11.95 7.30 11.83
CA LEU A 95 -12.30 5.97 11.31
C LEU A 95 -12.93 5.06 12.37
N ARG A 96 -12.54 5.19 13.64
CA ARG A 96 -13.14 4.43 14.75
C ARG A 96 -14.62 4.77 14.95
N VAL A 97 -14.99 6.04 14.79
CA VAL A 97 -16.36 6.52 15.05
C VAL A 97 -17.20 6.70 13.78
N ALA A 98 -16.61 6.49 12.60
CA ALA A 98 -17.33 6.55 11.33
C ALA A 98 -18.57 5.63 11.36
N PRO A 99 -19.75 6.13 10.97
CA PRO A 99 -20.97 5.34 11.03
C PRO A 99 -21.00 4.28 9.93
N ASP A 100 -21.77 3.22 10.12
CA ASP A 100 -21.84 2.12 9.15
C ASP A 100 -22.53 2.52 7.84
N ASP A 101 -23.39 3.54 7.88
CA ASP A 101 -24.07 4.16 6.74
C ASP A 101 -23.30 5.36 6.14
N LEU A 102 -22.02 5.53 6.48
CA LEU A 102 -21.16 6.57 5.92
C LEU A 102 -21.23 6.56 4.38
N ALA A 103 -21.66 7.69 3.82
CA ALA A 103 -21.70 7.93 2.39
C ALA A 103 -20.66 9.00 2.01
N CYS A 104 -19.49 8.57 1.56
CA CYS A 104 -18.43 9.44 1.05
C CYS A 104 -17.77 8.83 -0.18
N ALA A 105 -16.91 9.60 -0.85
CA ALA A 105 -16.16 9.11 -2.00
C ALA A 105 -15.26 7.92 -1.62
N ALA A 106 -15.18 6.95 -2.53
CA ALA A 106 -14.26 5.82 -2.51
C ALA A 106 -13.81 5.55 -3.95
N PHE A 107 -12.53 5.22 -4.14
CA PHE A 107 -11.92 5.12 -5.49
C PHE A 107 -11.37 3.73 -5.83
N LEU A 108 -11.63 2.74 -4.98
CA LEU A 108 -11.45 1.31 -5.27
C LEU A 108 -12.66 0.53 -4.73
N PRO A 109 -12.91 -0.68 -5.25
CA PRO A 109 -13.96 -1.56 -4.73
C PRO A 109 -13.75 -1.92 -3.25
N ALA A 110 -14.83 -1.85 -2.47
CA ALA A 110 -14.90 -2.24 -1.06
C ALA A 110 -16.37 -2.50 -0.65
N ASP A 111 -16.59 -3.08 0.53
CA ASP A 111 -17.94 -3.39 1.02
C ASP A 111 -18.73 -2.14 1.41
N SER A 112 -18.05 -1.08 1.85
CA SER A 112 -18.62 0.24 2.15
C SER A 112 -17.53 1.32 2.11
N PRO A 113 -17.89 2.62 2.06
CA PRO A 113 -16.91 3.69 2.17
C PRO A 113 -16.10 3.65 3.47
N LYS A 114 -16.73 3.28 4.60
CA LYS A 114 -16.03 3.05 5.87
C LYS A 114 -14.99 1.94 5.77
N HIS A 115 -15.35 0.81 5.16
CA HIS A 115 -14.43 -0.30 4.95
C HIS A 115 -13.28 0.10 4.01
N PHE A 116 -13.60 0.81 2.93
CA PHE A 116 -12.62 1.34 1.98
C PHE A 116 -11.57 2.21 2.67
N TRP A 117 -11.98 3.25 3.39
CA TRP A 117 -11.04 4.18 4.02
C TRP A 117 -10.21 3.52 5.12
N ALA A 118 -10.81 2.62 5.92
CA ALA A 118 -10.06 1.81 6.88
C ALA A 118 -8.98 0.97 6.19
N ARG A 119 -9.34 0.26 5.11
CA ARG A 119 -8.42 -0.62 4.36
C ARG A 119 -7.30 0.17 3.70
N ARG A 120 -7.66 1.23 2.97
CA ARG A 120 -6.71 2.04 2.21
C ARG A 120 -5.70 2.72 3.12
N GLN A 121 -6.15 3.28 4.24
CA GLN A 121 -5.26 3.98 5.16
C GLN A 121 -4.37 3.03 5.97
N ALA A 122 -4.87 1.85 6.32
CA ALA A 122 -4.05 0.81 6.94
C ALA A 122 -2.91 0.39 6.00
N HIS A 123 -3.21 0.06 4.75
CA HIS A 123 -2.19 -0.36 3.79
C HIS A 123 -1.23 0.76 3.37
N GLU A 124 -1.71 1.99 3.27
CA GLU A 124 -0.85 3.15 3.00
C GLU A 124 0.17 3.37 4.12
N THR A 125 -0.31 3.42 5.36
CA THR A 125 0.56 3.62 6.53
C THR A 125 1.51 2.43 6.72
N ALA A 126 1.06 1.21 6.45
CA ALA A 126 1.87 0.00 6.54
C ALA A 126 3.02 -0.04 5.52
N ILE A 127 2.75 0.32 4.26
CA ILE A 127 3.81 0.36 3.22
C ILE A 127 4.79 1.49 3.48
N HIS A 128 4.33 2.66 3.93
CA HIS A 128 5.23 3.74 4.31
C HIS A 128 5.97 3.50 5.64
N ARG A 129 5.42 2.67 6.54
CA ARG A 129 6.18 2.09 7.66
C ARG A 129 7.32 1.24 7.13
N ALA A 130 7.06 0.36 6.16
CA ALA A 130 8.10 -0.47 5.55
C ALA A 130 9.18 0.38 4.87
N ASP A 131 8.79 1.47 4.19
CA ASP A 131 9.74 2.43 3.61
C ASP A 131 10.68 3.04 4.68
N ALA A 132 10.12 3.49 5.80
CA ALA A 132 10.91 4.04 6.92
C ALA A 132 11.80 2.98 7.57
N GLU A 133 11.31 1.75 7.74
CA GLU A 133 12.08 0.63 8.28
C GLU A 133 13.26 0.27 7.38
N GLN A 134 13.05 0.23 6.07
CA GLN A 134 14.10 -0.04 5.08
C GLN A 134 15.14 1.07 5.03
N ALA A 135 14.73 2.34 5.06
CA ALA A 135 15.65 3.47 5.17
C ALA A 135 16.52 3.38 6.45
N ALA A 136 15.95 2.83 7.53
CA ALA A 136 16.66 2.55 8.77
C ALA A 136 17.41 1.20 8.80
N GLY A 137 17.56 0.52 7.66
CA GLY A 137 18.30 -0.75 7.52
C GLY A 137 17.60 -1.98 8.10
N SER A 138 16.30 -1.91 8.39
CA SER A 138 15.51 -3.04 8.91
C SER A 138 14.75 -3.77 7.80
N VAL A 139 14.41 -5.03 8.06
CA VAL A 139 13.59 -5.84 7.16
C VAL A 139 12.14 -5.75 7.61
N PRO A 140 11.26 -5.09 6.84
CA PRO A 140 9.86 -4.98 7.19
C PRO A 140 9.16 -6.34 7.12
N SER A 141 8.17 -6.52 7.99
CA SER A 141 7.34 -7.71 8.08
C SER A 141 5.89 -7.32 8.37
N PHE A 142 4.96 -8.11 7.82
CA PHE A 142 3.53 -8.02 8.05
C PHE A 142 2.97 -9.38 8.45
N ALA A 143 1.87 -9.38 9.20
CA ALA A 143 1.09 -10.60 9.41
C ALA A 143 0.56 -11.13 8.06
N ALA A 144 0.50 -12.45 7.91
CA ALA A 144 0.17 -13.08 6.63
C ALA A 144 -1.22 -12.67 6.11
N ASP A 145 -2.23 -12.61 6.99
CA ASP A 145 -3.60 -12.21 6.65
C ASP A 145 -3.70 -10.74 6.21
N PHE A 146 -2.96 -9.84 6.88
CA PHE A 146 -2.84 -8.44 6.48
C PHE A 146 -2.16 -8.30 5.12
N ALA A 147 -1.05 -8.99 4.91
CA ALA A 147 -0.35 -8.97 3.64
C ALA A 147 -1.23 -9.52 2.49
N GLN A 148 -1.97 -10.61 2.73
CA GLN A 148 -2.92 -11.17 1.75
C GLN A 148 -4.06 -10.20 1.41
N ASP A 149 -4.59 -9.48 2.40
CA ASP A 149 -5.58 -8.42 2.17
C ASP A 149 -4.99 -7.29 1.31
N GLY A 150 -3.76 -6.87 1.57
CA GLY A 150 -3.06 -5.85 0.78
C GLY A 150 -2.74 -6.30 -0.64
N ILE A 151 -2.32 -7.56 -0.83
CA ILE A 151 -2.12 -8.17 -2.15
C ILE A 151 -3.42 -8.13 -2.96
N ALA A 152 -4.53 -8.53 -2.35
CA ALA A 152 -5.83 -8.48 -3.00
C ALA A 152 -6.24 -7.05 -3.38
N GLU A 153 -5.89 -6.05 -2.58
CA GLU A 153 -6.18 -4.64 -2.88
C GLU A 153 -5.39 -4.13 -4.09
N VAL A 154 -4.09 -4.48 -4.16
CA VAL A 154 -3.24 -4.12 -5.29
C VAL A 154 -3.73 -4.80 -6.56
N LEU A 155 -3.96 -6.11 -6.52
CA LEU A 155 -4.31 -6.91 -7.70
C LEU A 155 -5.74 -6.65 -8.20
N LEU A 156 -6.71 -6.53 -7.29
CA LEU A 156 -8.13 -6.42 -7.65
C LEU A 156 -8.64 -4.97 -7.66
N GLY A 157 -7.86 -4.04 -7.11
CA GLY A 157 -8.10 -2.61 -7.15
C GLY A 157 -7.17 -1.92 -8.15
N PHE A 158 -6.00 -1.50 -7.69
CA PHE A 158 -5.12 -0.61 -8.46
C PHE A 158 -4.65 -1.18 -9.80
N ALA A 159 -4.22 -2.45 -9.85
CA ALA A 159 -3.69 -3.05 -11.07
C ALA A 159 -4.72 -3.11 -12.21
N ARG A 160 -6.02 -3.16 -11.88
CA ARG A 160 -7.11 -3.19 -12.88
C ARG A 160 -7.40 -1.84 -13.53
N ARG A 161 -6.81 -0.73 -13.03
CA ARG A 161 -6.93 0.58 -13.67
C ARG A 161 -6.25 0.53 -15.05
N ARG A 162 -6.89 1.11 -16.06
CA ARG A 162 -6.35 1.17 -17.43
C ARG A 162 -4.99 1.85 -17.51
N SER A 163 -4.74 2.83 -16.65
CA SER A 163 -3.44 3.51 -16.54
C SER A 163 -2.29 2.61 -16.09
N ASN A 164 -2.60 1.45 -15.51
CA ASN A 164 -1.62 0.44 -15.06
C ASN A 164 -1.52 -0.75 -16.03
N ALA A 165 -2.17 -0.69 -17.20
CA ALA A 165 -2.14 -1.79 -18.16
C ALA A 165 -0.73 -2.08 -18.68
N ILE A 166 -0.40 -3.37 -18.79
CA ILE A 166 0.83 -3.85 -19.42
C ILE A 166 0.46 -4.40 -20.80
N ALA A 167 0.88 -3.72 -21.87
CA ALA A 167 0.50 -4.07 -23.24
C ALA A 167 1.12 -5.39 -23.73
N ALA A 168 2.32 -5.75 -23.25
CA ALA A 168 2.97 -7.01 -23.65
C ALA A 168 2.32 -8.21 -22.91
N PRO A 169 1.89 -9.26 -23.62
CA PRO A 169 1.23 -10.41 -23.00
C PRO A 169 2.19 -11.18 -22.11
N GLY A 170 1.67 -11.69 -20.99
CA GLY A 170 2.44 -12.51 -20.06
C GLY A 170 1.58 -12.97 -18.88
N ARG A 171 2.01 -14.04 -18.23
CA ARG A 171 1.34 -14.67 -17.10
C ARG A 171 2.33 -14.80 -15.94
N LEU A 172 2.05 -14.10 -14.85
CA LEU A 172 2.87 -14.06 -13.65
C LEU A 172 2.14 -14.79 -12.52
N ALA A 173 2.71 -15.87 -12.01
CA ALA A 173 2.23 -16.53 -10.81
C ALA A 173 2.84 -15.89 -9.56
N LEU A 174 2.03 -15.70 -8.53
CA LEU A 174 2.46 -15.29 -7.19
C LEU A 174 2.12 -16.44 -6.23
N HIS A 175 3.12 -17.00 -5.56
CA HIS A 175 2.96 -18.16 -4.69
C HIS A 175 3.33 -17.81 -3.25
N ALA A 176 2.32 -17.61 -2.41
CA ALA A 176 2.55 -17.40 -0.97
C ALA A 176 2.76 -18.75 -0.27
N GLU A 177 3.84 -18.87 0.49
CA GLU A 177 4.16 -20.06 1.29
C GLU A 177 3.23 -20.24 2.49
N ASP A 178 2.62 -19.14 2.95
CA ASP A 178 1.75 -19.03 4.13
C ASP A 178 0.33 -18.58 3.74
N GLY A 179 -0.07 -18.81 2.49
CA GLY A 179 -1.30 -18.22 1.95
C GLY A 179 -1.78 -18.79 0.61
N PRO A 180 -2.74 -18.11 -0.04
CA PRO A 180 -3.20 -18.48 -1.36
C PRO A 180 -2.16 -18.13 -2.44
N SER A 181 -2.39 -18.60 -3.65
CA SER A 181 -1.65 -18.17 -4.83
C SER A 181 -2.52 -17.27 -5.72
N TRP A 182 -1.87 -16.52 -6.60
CA TRP A 182 -2.55 -15.68 -7.58
C TRP A 182 -1.93 -15.88 -8.96
N LEU A 183 -2.76 -15.83 -10.00
CA LEU A 183 -2.32 -15.73 -11.37
C LEU A 183 -2.67 -14.35 -11.92
N VAL A 184 -1.65 -13.62 -12.35
CA VAL A 184 -1.77 -12.29 -12.93
C VAL A 184 -1.52 -12.38 -14.44
N THR A 185 -2.44 -11.84 -15.24
CA THR A 185 -2.38 -11.87 -16.71
C THR A 185 -2.25 -10.45 -17.27
N PHE A 186 -1.30 -10.27 -18.17
CA PHE A 186 -1.00 -9.05 -18.92
C PHE A 186 -1.46 -9.16 -20.39
N GLY A 187 -1.35 -8.07 -21.15
CA GLY A 187 -1.59 -8.05 -22.60
C GLY A 187 -2.98 -7.58 -23.04
N GLY A 188 -3.83 -7.17 -22.10
CA GLY A 188 -5.14 -6.56 -22.37
C GLY A 188 -5.20 -5.08 -21.99
N GLU A 189 -6.41 -4.50 -22.04
CA GLU A 189 -6.66 -3.11 -21.60
C GLU A 189 -6.45 -2.88 -20.09
N ARG A 190 -6.31 -3.95 -19.32
CA ARG A 190 -6.11 -3.95 -17.87
C ARG A 190 -5.34 -5.20 -17.47
N ILE A 191 -4.69 -5.14 -16.31
CA ILE A 191 -4.17 -6.35 -15.67
C ILE A 191 -5.36 -7.13 -15.08
N GLU A 192 -5.39 -8.43 -15.30
CA GLU A 192 -6.37 -9.33 -14.69
C GLU A 192 -5.67 -10.22 -13.66
N ALA A 193 -6.31 -10.43 -12.51
CA ALA A 193 -5.78 -11.28 -11.46
C ALA A 193 -6.88 -12.20 -10.93
N ALA A 194 -6.54 -13.46 -10.74
CA ALA A 194 -7.40 -14.45 -10.11
C ALA A 194 -6.68 -15.06 -8.92
N THR A 195 -7.35 -15.10 -7.76
CA THR A 195 -6.91 -15.92 -6.64
C THR A 195 -7.23 -17.37 -6.97
N SER A 196 -6.25 -18.23 -6.77
CA SER A 196 -6.42 -19.65 -6.95
C SER A 196 -6.43 -20.37 -5.61
N GLY A 197 -7.31 -21.35 -5.47
CA GLY A 197 -7.22 -22.32 -4.39
C GLY A 197 -5.93 -23.14 -4.48
N ALA A 198 -5.61 -23.88 -3.42
CA ALA A 198 -4.43 -24.77 -3.39
C ALA A 198 -4.37 -25.65 -4.64
N GLY A 199 -3.36 -25.44 -5.50
CA GLY A 199 -3.17 -26.19 -6.74
C GLY A 199 -3.22 -25.38 -8.05
N VAL A 200 -2.69 -24.15 -8.09
CA VAL A 200 -2.11 -23.70 -9.37
C VAL A 200 -0.81 -24.44 -9.52
N ASP A 201 -0.90 -25.61 -10.14
CA ASP A 201 0.24 -26.10 -10.89
C ASP A 201 0.67 -24.94 -11.78
N GLY A 202 1.94 -24.55 -11.75
CA GLY A 202 2.51 -23.47 -12.58
C GLY A 202 2.38 -23.70 -14.10
N GLY A 203 1.48 -24.58 -14.54
CA GLY A 203 1.05 -24.78 -15.91
C GLY A 203 0.60 -23.47 -16.53
N GLY A 204 1.46 -22.94 -17.39
CA GLY A 204 1.19 -21.77 -18.21
C GLY A 204 1.49 -20.43 -17.55
N ALA A 205 2.19 -20.36 -16.41
CA ALA A 205 2.82 -19.11 -16.00
C ALA A 205 4.18 -18.98 -16.71
N ASP A 206 4.47 -17.79 -17.23
CA ASP A 206 5.77 -17.50 -17.86
C ASP A 206 6.84 -17.22 -16.79
N ALA A 207 6.42 -16.67 -15.65
CA ALA A 207 7.27 -16.42 -14.49
C ALA A 207 6.50 -16.64 -13.18
N THR A 208 7.24 -16.97 -12.13
CA THR A 208 6.70 -17.16 -10.78
C THR A 208 7.47 -16.29 -9.79
N VAL A 209 6.76 -15.64 -8.87
CA VAL A 209 7.31 -14.97 -7.70
C VAL A 209 6.84 -15.73 -6.46
N SER A 210 7.78 -16.25 -5.67
CA SER A 210 7.49 -17.05 -4.47
C SER A 210 8.08 -16.43 -3.21
N GLY A 211 7.42 -16.63 -2.08
CA GLY A 211 7.89 -16.25 -0.75
C GLY A 211 6.74 -16.20 0.24
N THR A 212 6.96 -15.64 1.43
CA THR A 212 5.87 -15.35 2.37
C THR A 212 4.91 -14.30 1.79
N SER A 213 3.68 -14.25 2.28
CA SER A 213 2.71 -13.22 1.90
C SER A 213 3.27 -11.81 2.11
N SER A 214 4.04 -11.59 3.19
CA SER A 214 4.72 -10.33 3.45
C SER A 214 5.74 -9.96 2.38
N GLU A 215 6.56 -10.91 1.93
CA GLU A 215 7.56 -10.68 0.88
C GLU A 215 6.91 -10.41 -0.48
N LEU A 216 5.85 -11.15 -0.83
CA LEU A 216 5.08 -10.90 -2.04
C LEU A 216 4.39 -9.54 -2.02
N TYR A 217 3.86 -9.15 -0.86
CA TYR A 217 3.20 -7.85 -0.69
C TYR A 217 4.18 -6.69 -0.94
N LEU A 218 5.37 -6.76 -0.33
CA LEU A 218 6.45 -5.80 -0.59
C LEU A 218 6.89 -5.81 -2.07
N TRP A 219 7.03 -7.01 -2.66
CA TRP A 219 7.42 -7.16 -4.06
C TRP A 219 6.41 -6.48 -5.01
N LEU A 220 5.11 -6.64 -4.75
CA LEU A 220 4.03 -6.05 -5.54
C LEU A 220 4.00 -4.52 -5.45
N TRP A 221 4.34 -3.95 -4.29
CA TRP A 221 4.54 -2.50 -4.10
C TRP A 221 5.88 -1.98 -4.61
N ASN A 222 6.62 -2.79 -5.37
CA ASN A 222 7.95 -2.49 -5.87
C ASN A 222 8.99 -2.17 -4.79
N ARG A 223 8.79 -2.64 -3.57
CA ARG A 223 9.77 -2.49 -2.50
C ARG A 223 10.86 -3.55 -2.59
N PRO A 224 12.05 -3.28 -2.02
CA PRO A 224 12.99 -4.34 -1.68
C PRO A 224 12.28 -5.47 -0.94
N SER A 225 12.47 -6.69 -1.40
CA SER A 225 11.85 -7.90 -0.89
C SER A 225 12.76 -9.09 -1.13
N ARG A 226 12.60 -10.13 -0.31
CA ARG A 226 13.30 -11.41 -0.43
C ARG A 226 12.56 -12.42 -1.32
N ALA A 227 11.40 -12.04 -1.86
CA ALA A 227 10.65 -12.89 -2.79
C ALA A 227 11.52 -13.31 -3.98
N VAL A 228 11.46 -14.60 -4.32
CA VAL A 228 12.28 -15.23 -5.35
C VAL A 228 11.53 -15.25 -6.67
N VAL A 229 12.19 -14.80 -7.73
CA VAL A 229 11.64 -14.84 -9.09
C VAL A 229 12.26 -16.00 -9.87
N THR A 230 11.43 -16.82 -10.50
CA THR A 230 11.84 -17.90 -11.42
C THR A 230 11.08 -17.81 -12.75
N GLY A 231 11.57 -18.46 -13.80
CA GLY A 231 11.01 -18.38 -15.16
C GLY A 231 11.52 -17.16 -15.93
N ASP A 232 10.67 -16.58 -16.78
CA ASP A 232 11.02 -15.42 -17.60
C ASP A 232 11.08 -14.13 -16.77
N ALA A 233 12.30 -13.70 -16.42
CA ALA A 233 12.55 -12.47 -15.68
C ALA A 233 11.98 -11.21 -16.35
N ALA A 234 11.82 -11.20 -17.69
CA ALA A 234 11.23 -10.06 -18.39
C ALA A 234 9.75 -9.90 -18.05
N VAL A 235 9.01 -10.98 -17.80
CA VAL A 235 7.60 -10.93 -17.38
C VAL A 235 7.49 -10.34 -15.98
N ALA A 236 8.33 -10.79 -15.03
CA ALA A 236 8.37 -10.23 -13.69
C ALA A 236 8.78 -8.75 -13.67
N GLN A 237 9.71 -8.36 -14.55
CA GLN A 237 10.17 -6.97 -14.68
C GLN A 237 9.09 -6.02 -15.21
N ARG A 238 8.14 -6.51 -16.03
CA ARG A 238 7.00 -5.70 -16.49
C ARG A 238 6.12 -5.24 -15.33
N TRP A 239 5.87 -6.12 -14.35
CA TRP A 239 5.19 -5.70 -13.12
C TRP A 239 5.99 -4.61 -12.39
N ARG A 240 7.31 -4.75 -12.32
CA ARG A 240 8.18 -3.73 -11.70
C ARG A 240 8.15 -2.37 -12.40
N GLY A 241 7.56 -2.25 -13.58
CA GLY A 241 7.25 -0.99 -14.25
C GLY A 241 5.91 -0.36 -13.84
N VAL A 242 4.98 -1.12 -13.25
CA VAL A 242 3.71 -0.61 -12.74
C VAL A 242 3.98 0.28 -11.53
N ARG A 243 3.49 1.50 -11.55
CA ARG A 243 3.57 2.44 -10.42
C ARG A 243 2.16 2.77 -9.99
N VAL A 244 1.73 2.21 -8.86
CA VAL A 244 0.44 2.56 -8.27
C VAL A 244 0.43 4.05 -7.97
N ARG A 245 -0.42 4.79 -8.67
CA ARG A 245 -0.70 6.20 -8.43
C ARG A 245 -2.08 6.34 -7.81
N TRP A 246 -2.19 7.36 -6.98
CA TRP A 246 -3.40 7.66 -6.21
C TRP A 246 -4.52 8.26 -7.08
N GLY A 247 -4.16 8.88 -8.21
CA GLY A 247 -5.07 9.37 -9.27
C GLY A 247 -5.24 8.40 -10.43
#